data_AF-A0AAV6X7W8-F1
#
_entry.id   AF-A0AAV6X7W8-F1
#
_cell.length_a   1.000
_cell.length_b   1.000
_cell.length_c   1.000
_cell.angle_alpha   90.00
_cell.angle_beta   90.00
_cell.angle_gamma   90.00
#
_symmetry.space_group_name_H-M   'P 1'
#
loop_
_entity.id
_entity.type
_entity.pdbx_description
1 polymer ?
#
loop_
_entity_poly.entity_id
_entity_poly.type
_entity_poly.pdbx_seq_one_letter_code
_entity_poly.pdbx_strand_id
1 'polypeptide(L)'
;MASSDGFPAADVKKELNPGINKDFQVDPISADVTTSKEIKEQAEAAKRFKERQKKDAALQNFKTAIIVSGIVVAVAGAAFAITKKLREK
;
A
#
# COMPACT_ATOMS: atom_id res chain seq x y z
N MET A 1 -1.90 19.27 59.50
CA MET A 1 -1.06 19.55 58.31
C MET A 1 -1.88 19.10 57.11
N ALA A 2 -2.61 20.03 56.48
CA ALA A 2 -3.47 19.70 55.34
C ALA A 2 -2.66 19.90 54.06
N SER A 3 -2.38 18.80 53.37
CA SER A 3 -1.84 18.83 52.01
C SER A 3 -2.85 19.51 51.11
N SER A 4 -2.49 20.66 50.55
CA SER A 4 -3.31 21.41 49.61
C SER A 4 -3.39 20.65 48.29
N ASP A 5 -4.47 19.88 48.14
CA ASP A 5 -4.88 19.18 46.91
C ASP A 5 -5.52 20.18 45.92
N GLY A 6 -4.81 21.27 45.65
CA GLY A 6 -5.25 22.37 44.80
C GLY A 6 -4.69 22.22 43.38
N PHE A 7 -5.45 22.68 42.38
CA PHE A 7 -4.99 22.74 41.00
C PHE A 7 -3.60 23.39 40.91
N PRO A 8 -2.68 22.84 40.10
CA PRO A 8 -1.36 23.42 39.93
C PRO A 8 -1.50 24.86 39.41
N ALA A 9 -0.65 25.75 39.91
CA ALA A 9 -0.64 27.13 39.45
C ALA A 9 -0.36 27.17 37.94
N ALA A 10 -1.25 27.80 37.18
CA ALA A 10 -1.10 27.96 35.74
C ALA A 10 0.14 28.82 35.44
N ASP A 11 1.04 28.32 34.60
CA ASP A 11 2.21 29.07 34.18
C ASP A 11 1.83 29.95 32.97
N VAL A 12 1.32 31.14 33.31
CA VAL A 12 0.80 32.11 32.35
C VAL A 12 1.85 32.51 31.30
N LYS A 13 3.15 32.50 31.64
CA LYS A 13 4.22 32.85 30.67
C LYS A 13 4.42 31.73 29.65
N LYS A 14 4.27 30.49 30.10
CA LYS A 14 4.40 29.29 29.29
C LYS A 14 3.18 29.10 28.37
N GLU A 15 1.98 29.37 28.89
CA GLU A 15 0.74 29.24 28.14
C GLU A 15 0.52 30.36 27.11
N LEU A 16 0.92 31.60 27.41
CA LEU A 16 0.76 32.75 26.51
C LEU A 16 1.73 32.71 25.31
N ASN A 17 2.80 31.90 25.40
CA ASN A 17 3.85 31.82 24.41
C ASN A 17 4.05 30.35 23.95
N PRO A 18 3.16 29.82 23.09
CA PRO A 18 3.20 28.42 22.66
C PRO A 18 4.49 28.04 21.91
N GLY A 19 5.20 29.01 21.31
CA GLY A 19 6.48 28.78 20.64
C GLY A 19 7.68 28.56 21.58
N ILE A 20 7.57 28.92 22.87
CA ILE A 20 8.63 28.72 23.88
C ILE A 20 8.55 27.32 24.49
N ASN A 21 7.38 26.68 24.42
CA ASN A 21 7.12 25.41 25.06
C ASN A 21 7.12 24.28 24.05
N LYS A 22 8.27 23.63 23.91
CA LYS A 22 8.44 22.45 23.05
C LYS A 22 8.11 21.15 23.77
N ASP A 23 8.12 21.17 25.11
CA ASP A 23 7.80 20.02 25.95
C ASP A 23 6.32 20.02 26.31
N PHE A 24 5.49 19.65 25.33
CA PHE A 24 4.13 19.22 25.61
C PHE A 24 4.20 17.79 26.16
N GLN A 25 3.88 17.60 27.44
CA GLN A 25 3.60 16.28 27.98
C GLN A 25 2.28 15.79 27.36
N VAL A 26 2.39 15.16 26.19
CA VAL A 26 1.31 14.35 25.65
C VAL A 26 1.14 13.13 26.55
N ASP A 27 -0.10 12.86 26.95
CA ASP A 27 -0.44 11.64 27.66
C ASP A 27 0.10 10.45 26.86
N PRO A 28 0.89 9.53 27.48
CA PRO A 28 1.45 8.37 26.80
C PRO A 28 0.41 7.56 26.01
N ILE A 29 -0.85 7.53 26.45
CA ILE A 29 -1.94 6.86 25.72
C ILE A 29 -2.19 7.52 24.35
N SER A 30 -2.12 8.85 24.27
CA SER A 30 -2.31 9.58 23.01
C SER A 30 -1.12 9.43 22.04
N ALA A 31 0.10 9.33 22.58
CA ALA A 31 1.29 9.03 21.78
C ALA A 31 1.22 7.62 21.17
N ASP A 32 0.75 6.65 21.94
CA ASP A 32 0.59 5.26 21.50
C ASP A 32 -0.51 5.13 20.41
N VAL A 33 -1.63 5.84 20.56
CA VAL A 33 -2.70 5.87 19.54
C VAL A 33 -2.23 6.50 18.23
N THR A 34 -1.41 7.55 18.29
CA THR A 34 -0.85 8.22 17.10
C THR A 34 0.13 7.28 16.38
N THR A 35 1.03 6.64 17.12
CA THR A 35 1.99 5.67 16.59
C THR A 35 1.27 4.46 15.99
N SER A 36 0.25 3.94 16.68
CA SER A 36 -0.58 2.82 16.21
C SER A 36 -1.36 3.14 14.94
N LYS A 37 -1.86 4.38 14.78
CA LYS A 37 -2.54 4.80 13.54
C LYS A 37 -1.57 4.89 12.37
N GLU A 38 -0.39 5.47 12.58
CA GLU A 38 0.62 5.61 11.54
C GLU A 38 1.12 4.23 11.05
N ILE A 39 1.36 3.29 11.97
CA ILE A 39 1.73 1.91 11.63
C ILE A 39 0.63 1.20 10.83
N LYS A 40 -0.64 1.38 11.21
CA LYS A 40 -1.78 0.80 10.48
C LYS A 40 -1.92 1.39 9.07
N GLU A 41 -1.75 2.69 8.92
CA GLU A 41 -1.85 3.37 7.63
C GLU A 41 -0.74 2.93 6.66
N GLN A 42 0.50 2.84 7.15
CA GLN A 42 1.62 2.31 6.37
C GLN A 42 1.40 0.85 5.95
N ALA A 43 0.88 0.01 6.86
CA ALA A 43 0.57 -1.39 6.55
C ALA A 43 -0.55 -1.50 5.50
N GLU A 44 -1.57 -0.65 5.54
CA GLU A 44 -2.65 -0.64 4.56
C GLU A 44 -2.17 -0.13 3.18
N ALA A 45 -1.35 0.92 3.15
CA ALA A 45 -0.74 1.43 1.93
C ALA A 45 0.16 0.36 1.27
N ALA A 46 0.96 -0.37 2.05
CA ALA A 46 1.79 -1.46 1.56
C ALA A 46 0.95 -2.62 0.99
N LYS A 47 -0.17 -2.97 1.63
CA LYS A 47 -1.12 -3.98 1.11
C LYS A 47 -1.71 -3.55 -0.22
N ARG A 48 -2.20 -2.31 -0.32
CA ARG A 48 -2.78 -1.76 -1.56
C ARG A 48 -1.76 -1.73 -2.70
N PHE A 49 -0.50 -1.38 -2.41
CA PHE A 49 0.58 -1.41 -3.41
C PHE A 49 0.86 -2.84 -3.91
N LYS A 50 0.93 -3.80 -2.98
CA LYS A 50 1.16 -5.22 -3.32
C LYS A 50 0.02 -5.82 -4.12
N GLU A 51 -1.23 -5.45 -3.83
CA GLU A 51 -2.40 -5.85 -4.63
C GLU A 51 -2.39 -5.25 -6.03
N ARG A 52 -2.01 -3.98 -6.17
CA ARG A 52 -1.87 -3.33 -7.49
C ARG A 52 -0.79 -4.03 -8.33
N GLN A 53 0.36 -4.34 -7.74
CA GLN A 53 1.41 -5.09 -8.45
C GLN A 53 0.97 -6.48 -8.88
N LYS A 54 0.24 -7.21 -8.03
CA LYS A 54 -0.31 -8.52 -8.41
C LYS A 54 -1.30 -8.43 -9.57
N LYS A 55 -2.17 -7.43 -9.56
CA LYS A 55 -3.15 -7.18 -10.64
C LYS A 55 -2.43 -6.80 -11.94
N ASP A 56 -1.41 -5.95 -11.87
CA ASP A 56 -0.63 -5.55 -13.04
C ASP A 56 0.13 -6.73 -13.64
N ALA A 57 0.83 -7.52 -12.81
CA ALA A 57 1.51 -8.73 -13.24
C ALA A 57 0.56 -9.76 -13.86
N ALA A 58 -0.64 -9.92 -13.30
CA ALA A 58 -1.66 -10.80 -13.87
C ALA A 58 -2.13 -10.30 -15.25
N LEU A 59 -2.31 -8.99 -15.44
CA LEU A 59 -2.67 -8.41 -16.74
C LEU A 59 -1.54 -8.53 -17.77
N GLN A 60 -0.29 -8.34 -17.35
CA GLN A 60 0.87 -8.54 -18.22
C GLN A 60 0.98 -10.01 -18.65
N ASN A 61 0.84 -10.95 -17.73
CA ASN A 61 0.83 -12.39 -18.04
C ASN A 61 -0.31 -12.76 -18.98
N PHE A 62 -1.50 -12.20 -18.77
CA PHE A 62 -2.65 -12.44 -19.64
C PHE A 62 -2.43 -11.91 -21.06
N LYS A 63 -1.91 -10.69 -21.22
CA LYS A 63 -1.55 -10.13 -22.54
C LYS A 63 -0.52 -11.01 -23.25
N THR A 64 0.53 -11.43 -22.56
CA THR A 64 1.56 -12.31 -23.11
C THR A 64 0.96 -13.65 -23.52
N ALA A 65 0.08 -14.24 -22.71
CA ALA A 65 -0.57 -15.52 -23.01
C ALA A 65 -1.43 -15.46 -24.28
N ILE A 66 -2.17 -14.36 -24.50
CA ILE A 66 -2.95 -14.16 -25.73
C ILE A 66 -2.03 -14.08 -26.96
N ILE A 67 -0.92 -13.34 -26.87
CA ILE A 67 0.02 -13.21 -28.00
C ILE A 67 0.63 -14.57 -28.33
N VAL A 68 1.10 -15.30 -27.32
CA VAL A 68 1.69 -16.63 -27.50
C VAL A 68 0.66 -17.61 -28.07
N SER A 69 -0.60 -17.59 -27.60
CA SER A 69 -1.65 -18.47 -28.13
C SER A 69 -1.93 -18.20 -29.61
N GLY A 70 -1.96 -16.93 -30.02
CA GLY A 70 -2.12 -16.54 -31.42
C GLY A 70 -1.02 -17.09 -32.33
N ILE A 71 0.24 -17.01 -31.89
CA ILE A 71 1.38 -17.54 -32.66
C ILE A 71 1.26 -19.07 -32.84
N VAL A 72 0.91 -19.80 -31.77
CA VAL A 72 0.77 -21.26 -31.84
C VAL A 72 -0.33 -21.67 -32.83
N VAL A 73 -1.48 -20.99 -32.81
CA VAL A 73 -2.58 -21.26 -33.76
C VAL A 73 -2.16 -20.94 -35.19
N ALA A 74 -1.43 -19.85 -35.43
CA ALA A 74 -0.94 -19.49 -36.76
C ALA A 74 0.06 -20.52 -37.31
N VAL A 75 1.00 -20.98 -36.47
CA VAL A 75 1.97 -22.02 -36.84
C VAL A 75 1.27 -23.34 -37.14
N ALA A 76 0.33 -23.76 -36.31
CA ALA A 76 -0.47 -24.96 -36.55
C ALA A 76 -1.30 -24.86 -37.85
N GLY A 77 -1.90 -23.70 -38.11
CA GLY A 77 -2.65 -23.44 -39.34
C GLY A 77 -1.77 -23.49 -40.60
N ALA A 78 -0.56 -22.92 -40.53
CA ALA A 78 0.41 -22.97 -41.64
C ALA A 78 0.88 -24.40 -41.92
N ALA A 79 1.24 -25.16 -40.88
CA ALA A 79 1.63 -26.57 -41.01
C ALA A 79 0.48 -27.42 -41.57
N PHE A 80 -0.76 -27.18 -41.12
CA PHE A 80 -1.95 -27.86 -41.62
C PHE A 80 -2.22 -27.53 -43.09
N ALA A 81 -2.04 -26.28 -43.51
CA ALA A 81 -2.21 -25.89 -44.91
C ALA A 81 -1.17 -26.55 -45.83
N ILE A 82 0.10 -26.60 -45.40
CA ILE A 82 1.19 -27.24 -46.17
C ILE A 82 0.93 -28.75 -46.29
N THR A 83 0.62 -29.42 -45.18
CA THR A 83 0.37 -30.87 -45.16
C THR A 83 -0.89 -31.25 -45.95
N LYS A 84 -1.96 -30.46 -45.88
CA LYS A 84 -3.16 -30.66 -46.71
C LYS A 84 -2.82 -30.55 -48.21
N LYS A 85 -2.04 -29.53 -48.60
CA LYS A 85 -1.64 -29.32 -50.00
C LYS A 85 -0.76 -30.45 -50.55
N LEU A 86 -0.01 -31.15 -49.70
CA LEU A 86 0.79 -32.32 -50.08
C LEU A 86 -0.03 -33.61 -50.17
N ARG A 87 -1.16 -33.71 -49.47
CA ARG A 87 -2.02 -34.91 -49.44
C ARG A 87 -3.03 -34.97 -50.60
N GLU A 88 -3.31 -33.83 -51.24
CA GLU A 88 -4.18 -33.73 -52.42
C GLU A 88 -3.42 -33.89 -53.76
N LYS A 89 -2.12 -34.21 -53.73
CA LYS A 89 -1.33 -34.63 -54.90
C LYS A 89 -1.06 -36.13 -54.84
#